data_AF-A0A067BD51-F1
#
_entry.id   AF-A0A067BD51-F1
#
_cell.length_a   1.000
_cell.length_b   1.000
_cell.length_c   1.000
_cell.angle_alpha   90.00
_cell.angle_beta   90.00
_cell.angle_gamma   90.00
#
_symmetry.space_group_name_H-M   'P 1'
#
loop_
_entity.id
_entity.type
_entity.pdbx_description
1 polymer ?
#
loop_
_entity_poly.entity_id
_entity_poly.type
_entity_poly.pdbx_seq_one_letter_code
_entity_poly.pdbx_strand_id
1 'polypeptide(L)' 'MQATQDVELEVPGQNANTDREMTTETTYGHQDALPPLPLPALEQTLEAYVKSCEPLLTPAELEHTKA' A
#
# COMPACT_ATOMS: atom_id res chain seq x y z
N MET A 1 6.54 -3.11 -49.49
CA MET A 1 6.68 -3.38 -48.04
C MET A 1 5.56 -2.58 -47.38
N GLN A 2 4.44 -3.22 -47.07
CA GLN A 2 3.28 -2.57 -46.46
C GLN A 2 3.58 -2.32 -44.98
N ALA A 3 3.35 -1.08 -44.52
CA ALA A 3 3.44 -0.70 -43.13
C ALA A 3 2.35 -1.40 -42.32
N THR A 4 2.72 -1.95 -41.17
CA THR A 4 1.81 -2.52 -40.18
C THR A 4 0.91 -1.42 -39.62
N GLN A 5 -0.39 -1.69 -39.66
CA GLN A 5 -1.47 -0.83 -39.20
C GLN A 5 -1.68 -1.08 -37.71
N ASP A 6 -1.32 -0.11 -36.88
CA ASP A 6 -1.68 -0.08 -35.47
C ASP A 6 -3.18 0.18 -35.35
N VAL A 7 -3.89 -0.76 -34.72
CA VAL A 7 -5.33 -0.68 -34.48
C VAL A 7 -5.55 0.17 -33.23
N GLU A 8 -5.98 1.41 -33.43
CA GLU A 8 -6.53 2.24 -32.35
C GLU A 8 -7.88 1.67 -31.92
N LEU A 9 -7.95 1.13 -30.70
CA LEU A 9 -9.21 0.76 -30.05
C LEU A 9 -9.80 2.02 -29.41
N GLU A 10 -10.62 2.76 -30.16
CA GLU A 10 -11.51 3.76 -29.60
C GLU A 10 -12.59 3.09 -28.73
N VAL A 11 -12.60 3.40 -27.44
CA VAL A 11 -13.72 3.09 -26.55
C VAL A 11 -14.49 4.39 -26.31
N PRO A 12 -15.74 4.54 -26.79
CA PRO A 12 -16.51 5.76 -26.59
C PRO A 12 -17.25 5.69 -25.25
N GLY A 13 -16.99 6.66 -24.39
CA GLY A 13 -17.67 6.83 -23.12
C GLY A 13 -17.56 8.25 -22.62
N GLN A 14 -18.38 9.14 -23.16
CA GLN A 14 -18.56 10.49 -22.65
C GLN A 14 -19.20 10.44 -21.26
N ASN A 15 -18.49 10.92 -20.24
CA ASN A 15 -19.09 11.37 -18.99
C ASN A 15 -18.44 12.69 -18.54
N ALA A 16 -19.26 13.73 -18.58
CA ALA A 16 -18.92 15.11 -18.22
C ALA A 16 -18.45 15.23 -16.76
N ASN A 17 -17.23 15.74 -16.58
CA ASN A 17 -16.79 16.54 -15.43
C ASN A 17 -15.41 17.12 -15.75
N THR A 18 -15.40 18.12 -16.63
CA THR A 18 -14.21 18.86 -17.08
C THR A 18 -14.01 20.09 -16.20
N ASP A 19 -13.42 19.87 -15.03
CA ASP A 19 -12.35 20.74 -14.52
C ASP A 19 -11.49 19.95 -13.52
N ARG A 20 -11.03 18.77 -13.95
CA ARG A 20 -9.91 18.12 -13.29
C ARG A 20 -8.68 18.77 -13.88
N GLU A 21 -7.96 19.58 -13.10
CA GLU A 21 -6.58 19.92 -13.42
C GLU A 21 -5.90 18.62 -13.83
N MET A 22 -5.57 18.50 -15.12
CA MET A 22 -4.80 17.38 -15.64
C MET A 22 -3.37 17.59 -15.15
N THR A 23 -3.15 17.32 -13.86
CA THR A 23 -1.81 17.07 -13.36
C THR A 23 -1.30 15.89 -14.18
N THR A 24 -0.19 16.10 -14.89
CA THR A 24 0.48 15.06 -15.70
C THR A 24 1.21 14.09 -14.77
N GLU A 25 0.54 13.67 -13.70
CA GLU A 25 1.06 12.70 -12.75
C GLU A 25 1.09 11.34 -13.44
N THR A 26 2.29 10.82 -13.61
CA THR A 26 2.49 9.45 -14.06
C THR A 26 2.24 8.50 -12.88
N THR A 27 1.76 7.29 -13.15
CA THR A 27 1.47 6.28 -12.12
C THR A 27 2.61 6.06 -11.11
N TYR A 28 3.87 6.30 -11.52
CA TYR A 28 5.06 6.08 -10.71
C TYR A 28 5.87 7.36 -10.43
N GLY A 29 5.32 8.55 -10.71
CA GLY A 29 6.06 9.83 -10.62
C GLY A 29 6.60 10.18 -9.23
N HIS A 30 6.13 9.49 -8.18
CA HIS A 30 6.56 9.70 -6.80
C HIS A 30 7.36 8.53 -6.21
N GLN A 31 7.59 7.44 -6.96
CA GLN A 31 8.24 6.24 -6.42
C GLN A 31 9.63 6.54 -5.86
N ASP A 32 10.40 7.37 -6.56
CA ASP A 32 11.76 7.75 -6.15
C ASP A 32 11.78 8.73 -4.98
N ALA A 33 10.64 9.35 -4.66
CA ALA A 33 10.49 10.27 -3.55
C ALA A 33 9.89 9.62 -2.29
N LEU A 34 9.53 8.32 -2.35
CA LEU A 34 9.01 7.63 -1.19
C LEU A 34 10.10 7.48 -0.11
N PRO A 35 9.78 7.78 1.15
CA PRO A 35 10.72 7.54 2.23
C PRO A 35 10.92 6.03 2.43
N PRO A 36 12.09 5.60 2.92
CA PRO A 36 12.28 4.23 3.36
C PRO A 36 11.32 3.90 4.49
N LEU A 37 10.88 2.64 4.56
CA LEU A 37 10.02 2.17 5.64
C LEU A 37 10.77 2.25 6.99
N PRO A 38 10.21 2.92 8.02
CA PRO A 38 10.84 2.99 9.32
C PRO A 38 10.85 1.63 10.00
N LEU A 39 11.93 1.34 10.73
CA LEU A 39 12.02 0.15 11.58
C LEU A 39 11.60 0.53 13.01
N PRO A 40 10.58 -0.11 13.61
CA PRO A 40 10.22 0.12 15.01
C PRO A 40 11.31 -0.43 15.94
N ALA A 41 11.36 0.10 17.17
CA ALA A 41 12.22 -0.44 18.22
C ALA A 41 11.76 -1.85 18.61
N LEU A 42 12.71 -2.71 19.02
CA LEU A 42 12.41 -4.09 19.38
C LEU A 42 11.42 -4.14 20.56
N GLU A 43 11.62 -3.30 21.56
CA GLU A 43 10.79 -3.20 22.75
C GLU A 43 9.34 -2.85 22.37
N GLN A 44 9.16 -1.88 21.48
CA GLN A 44 7.83 -1.49 20.98
C GLN A 44 7.16 -2.65 20.24
N THR A 45 7.91 -3.41 19.44
CA THR A 45 7.38 -4.58 18.73
C THR A 45 6.96 -5.68 19.70
N LEU A 46 7.77 -5.97 20.73
CA LEU A 46 7.45 -6.99 21.74
C LEU A 46 6.22 -6.60 22.56
N GLU A 47 6.08 -5.33 22.95
CA GLU A 47 4.90 -4.82 23.65
C GLU A 47 3.63 -4.97 22.80
N ALA A 48 3.69 -4.57 21.53
CA ALA A 48 2.56 -4.70 20.60
C ALA A 48 2.19 -6.17 20.37
N TYR A 49 3.18 -7.06 20.27
CA TYR A 49 2.99 -8.49 20.13
C TYR A 49 2.28 -9.09 21.35
N VAL A 50 2.81 -8.88 22.57
CA VAL A 50 2.20 -9.40 23.80
C VAL A 50 0.77 -8.89 23.97
N LYS A 51 0.52 -7.61 23.68
CA LYS A 51 -0.81 -7.02 23.70
C LYS A 51 -1.78 -7.71 22.73
N SER A 52 -1.30 -8.09 21.54
CA SER A 52 -2.11 -8.82 20.56
C SER A 52 -2.48 -10.24 21.02
N CYS A 53 -1.67 -10.83 21.90
CA CYS A 53 -1.91 -12.17 22.45
C CYS A 53 -2.91 -12.19 23.61
N GLU A 54 -3.11 -11.07 24.32
CA GLU A 54 -4.01 -10.98 25.49
C GLU A 54 -5.44 -11.55 25.27
N PRO A 55 -6.14 -11.27 24.15
CA PRO A 55 -7.48 -11.83 23.92
C PRO A 55 -7.47 -13.29 23.47
N LEU A 56 -6.32 -13.86 23.13
CA LEU A 56 -6.19 -15.19 22.54
C LEU A 56 -5.73 -16.25 23.54
N LEU A 57 -4.99 -15.85 24.57
CA LEU A 57 -4.30 -16.74 25.49
C LEU A 57 -4.97 -16.79 26.86
N THR A 58 -4.90 -17.95 27.51
CA THR A 58 -5.18 -18.05 28.94
C THR A 58 -4.12 -17.30 29.77
N PRO A 59 -4.39 -16.96 31.04
CA PRO A 59 -3.42 -16.26 31.88
C PRO A 59 -2.06 -16.96 32.01
N ALA A 60 -2.05 -18.29 32.10
CA ALA A 60 -0.82 -19.08 32.22
C ALA A 60 0.02 -19.07 30.94
N GLU A 61 -0.64 -19.15 29.78
CA GLU A 61 0.02 -19.07 28.46
C GLU A 61 0.58 -17.67 28.21
N LEU A 62 -0.16 -16.62 28.61
CA LEU A 62 0.29 -15.24 28.50
C LEU A 62 1.52 -14.98 29.39
N GLU A 63 1.58 -15.54 30.59
CA GLU A 63 2.75 -15.45 31.47
C GLU A 63 3.97 -16.13 30.85
N HIS A 64 3.82 -17.36 30.34
CA HIS A 64 4.90 -18.05 29.62
C HIS A 64 5.39 -17.27 28.39
N THR A 65 4.50 -16.52 27.72
CA THR A 65 4.84 -15.71 26.54
C THR A 65 5.62 -14.44 26.89
N LYS A 66 5.54 -13.97 28.14
CA LYS A 66 6.25 -12.78 28.65
C LYS A 66 7.62 -13.10 29.27
N ALA A 67 7.88 -14.37 29.62
CA ALA A 67 9.09 -14.84 30.30
C ALA A 67 10.28 -14.97 29.34
#